data_AF-A0A645E6Y7-F1
#
_entry.id   AF-A0A645E6Y7-F1
#
_cell.length_a   1.000
_cell.length_b   1.000
_cell.length_c   1.000
_cell.angle_alpha   90.00
_cell.angle_beta   90.00
_cell.angle_gamma   90.00
#
_symmetry.space_group_name_H-M   'P 1'
#
loop_
_entity.id
_entity.type
_entity.pdbx_description
1 polymer ?
#
loop_
_entity_poly.entity_id
_entity_poly.type
_entity_poly.pdbx_seq_one_letter_code
_entity_poly.pdbx_strand_id
1 'polypeptide(L)'
;MIEYVIRSFLGPALAQVLTFLQTHPEIVAIVVSIMLILYILGRMQLNNISKRTKEFVLGRYQDVIQRRPKITAGGLYKLIYPEWEKEVVKWAKFIPHKFDLWPMPVTAARVKEKLSFNVDWVKEVLKKNKLEILNDEEEPSNP
;
A
#
# COMPACT_ATOMS: atom_id res chain seq x y z
N MET A 1 21.54 -36.16 5.87
CA MET A 1 20.89 -36.23 7.20
C MET A 1 19.66 -35.32 7.28
N ILE A 2 19.77 -34.02 6.94
CA ILE A 2 18.65 -33.06 6.93
C ILE A 2 17.51 -33.49 5.98
N GLU A 3 17.84 -33.99 4.79
CA GLU A 3 16.86 -34.41 3.78
C GLU A 3 15.99 -35.61 4.23
N TYR A 4 16.57 -36.52 5.01
CA TYR A 4 15.87 -37.68 5.57
C TYR A 4 14.90 -37.27 6.69
N VAL A 5 15.31 -36.29 7.52
CA VAL A 5 14.47 -35.71 8.58
C VAL A 5 13.32 -34.92 7.97
N ILE A 6 13.57 -34.13 6.92
CA ILE A 6 12.52 -33.39 6.21
C ILE A 6 11.51 -34.36 5.58
N ARG A 7 11.98 -35.44 4.94
CA ARG A 7 11.10 -36.48 4.36
C ARG A 7 10.36 -37.32 5.39
N SER A 8 10.88 -37.51 6.61
CA SER A 8 10.16 -38.24 7.66
C SER A 8 9.05 -37.41 8.31
N PHE A 9 9.20 -36.09 8.32
CA PHE A 9 8.17 -35.16 8.83
C PHE A 9 7.11 -34.81 7.78
N LEU A 10 7.47 -34.85 6.50
CA LEU A 10 6.58 -34.60 5.38
C LEU A 10 5.96 -35.92 4.92
N GLY A 11 4.66 -36.12 5.11
CA GLY A 11 3.97 -37.32 4.65
C GLY A 11 4.20 -37.62 3.15
N PRO A 12 3.83 -38.82 2.66
CA PRO A 12 4.23 -39.34 1.35
C PRO A 12 3.93 -38.39 0.16
N ALA A 13 2.84 -37.63 0.25
CA ALA A 13 2.47 -36.63 -0.76
C ALA A 13 3.47 -35.46 -0.85
N LEU A 14 3.95 -34.93 0.28
CA LEU A 14 4.90 -33.81 0.29
C LEU A 14 6.31 -34.25 -0.12
N ALA A 15 6.70 -35.49 0.18
CA ALA A 15 7.95 -36.08 -0.29
C ALA A 15 7.97 -36.24 -1.82
N GLN A 16 6.83 -36.60 -2.43
CA GLN A 16 6.67 -36.67 -3.89
C GLN A 16 6.77 -35.29 -4.54
N VAL A 17 6.10 -34.27 -3.97
CA VAL A 17 6.21 -32.88 -4.43
C VAL A 17 7.64 -32.37 -4.35
N LEU A 18 8.34 -32.64 -3.25
CA LEU A 18 9.74 -32.22 -3.08
C LEU A 18 10.66 -32.87 -4.13
N THR A 19 10.48 -34.18 -4.37
CA THR A 19 11.27 -34.92 -5.37
C THR A 19 10.98 -34.41 -6.79
N PHE A 20 9.73 -34.07 -7.09
CA PHE A 20 9.34 -33.45 -8.36
C PHE A 20 10.02 -32.08 -8.55
N LEU A 21 9.99 -31.21 -7.54
CA LEU A 21 10.62 -29.89 -7.58
C LEU A 21 12.15 -29.96 -7.66
N GLN A 22 12.78 -30.97 -7.03
CA GLN A 22 14.23 -31.21 -7.16
C GLN A 22 14.61 -31.68 -8.57
N THR A 23 13.76 -32.48 -9.20
CA THR A 23 13.98 -32.96 -10.58
C THR A 23 13.75 -31.87 -11.63
N HIS A 24 12.90 -30.88 -11.32
CA HIS A 24 12.52 -29.80 -12.22
C HIS A 24 12.82 -28.41 -11.63
N PRO A 25 14.10 -28.04 -11.49
CA PRO A 25 14.50 -26.73 -10.94
C PRO A 25 13.97 -25.55 -11.77
N GLU A 26 13.73 -25.75 -13.07
CA GLU A 26 13.13 -24.75 -13.96
C GLU A 26 11.73 -24.34 -13.52
N ILE A 27 10.93 -25.25 -12.96
CA ILE A 27 9.58 -24.93 -12.47
C ILE A 27 9.68 -24.00 -11.26
N VAL A 28 10.60 -24.30 -10.34
CA VAL A 28 10.86 -23.45 -9.18
C VAL A 28 11.32 -22.07 -9.64
N ALA A 29 12.26 -22.01 -10.60
CA ALA A 29 12.75 -20.76 -11.16
C ALA A 29 11.62 -19.94 -11.82
N ILE A 30 10.73 -20.57 -12.58
CA ILE A 30 9.56 -19.91 -13.20
C ILE A 30 8.63 -19.35 -12.14
N VAL A 31 8.25 -20.14 -11.13
CA VAL A 31 7.35 -19.70 -10.05
C VAL A 31 7.96 -18.52 -9.30
N VAL A 32 9.23 -18.63 -8.89
CA VAL A 32 9.94 -17.54 -8.20
C VAL A 32 10.05 -16.30 -9.09
N SER A 33 10.32 -16.46 -10.38
CA SER A 33 10.37 -15.34 -11.33
C SER A 33 9.04 -14.63 -11.45
N ILE A 34 7.93 -15.37 -11.55
CA ILE A 34 6.58 -14.81 -11.57
C ILE A 34 6.29 -14.04 -10.27
N MET A 35 6.63 -14.62 -9.11
CA MET A 35 6.45 -13.95 -7.83
C MET A 35 7.28 -12.66 -7.73
N LEU A 36 8.52 -12.68 -8.21
CA LEU A 36 9.39 -11.50 -8.23
C LEU A 36 8.81 -10.40 -9.13
N ILE A 37 8.30 -10.76 -10.32
CA ILE A 37 7.65 -9.82 -11.24
C ILE A 37 6.42 -9.19 -10.57
N LEU A 38 5.55 -10.00 -9.94
CA LEU A 38 4.38 -9.50 -9.23
C LEU A 38 4.76 -8.57 -8.07
N TYR A 39 5.81 -8.92 -7.32
CA TYR A 39 6.34 -8.08 -6.25
C TYR A 39 6.82 -6.73 -6.78
N ILE A 40 7.65 -6.71 -7.82
CA ILE A 40 8.17 -5.48 -8.43
C ILE A 40 7.02 -4.61 -8.96
N LEU A 41 6.10 -5.18 -9.74
CA LEU A 41 4.93 -4.46 -10.26
C LEU A 41 4.04 -3.92 -9.15
N GLY A 42 3.88 -4.68 -8.08
CA GLY A 42 3.17 -4.28 -6.87
C GLY A 42 3.78 -3.06 -6.20
N ARG A 43 5.10 -3.08 -5.99
CA ARG A 43 5.85 -1.96 -5.41
C ARG A 43 5.80 -0.72 -6.31
N MET A 44 5.92 -0.90 -7.61
CA MET A 44 5.79 0.20 -8.58
C MET A 44 4.40 0.83 -8.53
N GLN A 45 3.33 0.03 -8.47
CA GLN A 45 1.97 0.54 -8.33
C GLN A 45 1.76 1.29 -7.02
N LEU A 46 2.21 0.74 -5.88
CA LEU A 46 2.11 1.43 -4.59
C LEU A 46 2.85 2.77 -4.59
N ASN A 47 4.05 2.83 -5.17
CA ASN A 47 4.79 4.08 -5.31
C ASN A 47 4.06 5.09 -6.20
N ASN A 48 3.47 4.64 -7.32
CA ASN A 48 2.66 5.49 -8.19
C ASN A 48 1.42 6.04 -7.47
N ILE A 49 0.69 5.20 -6.74
CA ILE A 49 -0.46 5.61 -5.93
C ILE A 49 -0.02 6.62 -4.86
N SER A 50 1.11 6.38 -4.19
CA SER A 50 1.65 7.31 -3.19
C SER A 50 1.94 8.68 -3.81
N LYS A 51 2.61 8.70 -4.97
CA LYS A 51 2.90 9.93 -5.71
C LYS A 51 1.62 10.66 -6.12
N ARG A 52 0.68 9.97 -6.74
CA ARG A 52 -0.62 10.54 -7.15
C ARG A 52 -1.44 11.02 -5.97
N THR A 53 -1.40 10.33 -4.83
CA THR A 53 -2.06 10.78 -3.60
C THR A 53 -1.45 12.09 -3.13
N LYS A 54 -0.12 12.22 -3.10
CA LYS A 54 0.54 13.48 -2.73
C LYS A 54 0.15 14.61 -3.68
N GLU A 55 0.23 14.38 -4.99
CA GLU A 55 -0.17 15.36 -6.01
C GLU A 55 -1.63 15.77 -5.86
N PHE A 56 -2.53 14.82 -5.60
CA PHE A 56 -3.94 15.06 -5.35
C PHE A 56 -4.17 15.93 -4.11
N VAL A 57 -3.52 15.61 -2.98
CA VAL A 57 -3.63 16.42 -1.75
C VAL A 57 -3.10 17.82 -1.97
N LEU A 58 -1.94 17.97 -2.60
CA LEU A 58 -1.32 19.28 -2.85
C LEU A 58 -2.15 20.15 -3.79
N GLY A 59 -2.66 19.56 -4.88
CA GLY A 59 -3.54 20.27 -5.81
C GLY A 59 -4.83 20.75 -5.12
N ARG A 60 -5.48 19.86 -4.37
CA ARG A 60 -6.70 20.22 -3.64
C ARG A 60 -6.44 21.22 -2.51
N TYR A 61 -5.31 21.15 -1.84
CA TYR A 61 -4.92 22.14 -0.85
C TYR A 61 -4.83 23.54 -1.47
N GLN A 62 -4.18 23.68 -2.63
CA GLN A 62 -4.06 24.97 -3.34
C GLN A 62 -5.42 25.57 -3.70
N ASP A 63 -6.37 24.74 -4.16
CA ASP A 63 -7.73 25.19 -4.48
C ASP A 63 -8.51 25.63 -3.22
N VAL A 64 -8.30 24.90 -2.12
CA VAL A 64 -9.07 25.10 -0.88
C VAL A 64 -8.54 26.28 -0.08
N ILE A 65 -7.21 26.48 0.00
CA ILE A 65 -6.62 27.57 0.77
C ILE A 65 -7.00 28.94 0.20
N GLN A 66 -7.16 29.05 -1.12
CA GLN A 66 -7.66 30.26 -1.78
C GLN A 66 -9.09 30.63 -1.33
N ARG A 67 -9.92 29.64 -1.04
CA ARG A 67 -11.32 29.83 -0.63
C ARG A 67 -11.49 29.87 0.89
N ARG A 68 -10.62 29.18 1.63
CA ARG A 68 -10.67 28.97 3.08
C ARG A 68 -9.24 29.02 3.65
N PRO A 69 -8.68 30.22 3.87
CA PRO A 69 -7.29 30.38 4.32
C PRO A 69 -7.01 29.84 5.73
N LYS A 70 -8.05 29.54 6.52
CA LYS A 70 -7.95 29.00 7.89
C LYS A 70 -8.32 27.52 7.99
N ILE A 71 -8.18 26.74 6.91
CA ILE A 71 -8.49 25.31 6.96
C ILE A 71 -7.45 24.54 7.79
N THR A 72 -7.92 23.59 8.61
CA THR A 72 -7.06 22.68 9.37
C THR A 72 -6.76 21.41 8.59
N ALA A 73 -5.74 20.64 9.00
CA ALA A 73 -5.42 19.35 8.37
C ALA A 73 -6.60 18.36 8.39
N GLY A 74 -7.30 18.24 9.51
CA GLY A 74 -8.46 17.37 9.68
C GLY A 74 -9.62 17.83 8.80
N GLY A 75 -9.84 19.14 8.70
CA GLY A 75 -10.82 19.73 7.79
C GLY A 75 -10.51 19.42 6.32
N LEU A 76 -9.24 19.56 5.92
CA LEU A 76 -8.79 19.22 4.56
C LEU A 76 -8.94 17.73 4.28
N TYR A 77 -8.50 16.86 5.19
CA TYR A 77 -8.62 15.41 5.06
C TYR A 77 -10.09 14.98 4.88
N LYS A 78 -11.00 15.48 5.73
CA LYS A 78 -12.45 15.19 5.61
C LYS A 78 -13.03 15.63 4.27
N LEU A 79 -12.54 16.74 3.72
CA LEU A 79 -13.01 17.27 2.43
C LEU A 79 -12.52 16.43 1.25
N ILE A 80 -11.24 16.05 1.25
CA ILE A 80 -10.62 15.37 0.11
C ILE A 80 -10.85 13.86 0.10
N TYR A 81 -11.13 13.26 1.27
CA TYR A 81 -11.22 11.81 1.43
C TYR A 81 -12.28 11.14 0.51
N PRO A 82 -13.53 11.64 0.40
CA PRO A 82 -14.54 11.00 -0.45
C PRO A 82 -14.20 11.04 -1.95
N GLU A 83 -13.49 12.08 -2.40
CA GLU A 83 -13.05 12.18 -3.78
C GLU A 83 -11.81 11.31 -4.02
N TRP A 84 -10.86 11.32 -3.09
CA TRP A 84 -9.69 10.45 -3.13
C TRP A 84 -10.10 8.98 -3.21
N GLU A 85 -11.09 8.54 -2.43
CA GLU A 85 -11.61 7.17 -2.45
C GLU A 85 -12.12 6.74 -3.84
N LYS A 86 -12.72 7.66 -4.60
CA LYS A 86 -13.19 7.39 -5.96
C LYS A 86 -12.06 7.33 -6.98
N GLU A 87 -11.04 8.16 -6.80
CA GLU A 87 -9.92 8.25 -7.73
C GLU A 87 -8.88 7.15 -7.52
N VAL A 88 -8.61 6.79 -6.26
CA VAL A 88 -7.53 5.85 -5.90
C VAL A 88 -7.72 4.47 -6.53
N VAL A 89 -8.96 4.02 -6.71
CA VAL A 89 -9.30 2.74 -7.34
C VAL A 89 -8.92 2.72 -8.83
N LYS A 90 -8.83 3.90 -9.48
CA LYS A 90 -8.50 4.04 -10.91
C LYS A 90 -6.99 4.10 -11.15
N TRP A 91 -6.17 4.30 -10.12
CA TRP A 91 -4.73 4.56 -10.28
C TRP A 91 -3.87 3.30 -10.39
N ALA A 92 -4.45 2.13 -10.13
CA ALA A 92 -3.76 0.85 -10.16
C ALA A 92 -4.70 -0.27 -10.62
N LYS A 93 -4.12 -1.34 -11.17
CA LYS A 93 -4.85 -2.54 -11.59
C LYS A 93 -5.00 -3.54 -10.43
N PHE A 94 -3.99 -3.60 -9.55
CA PHE A 94 -4.01 -4.41 -8.35
C PHE A 94 -3.21 -3.77 -7.24
N ILE A 95 -3.43 -4.23 -6.01
CA ILE A 95 -2.59 -3.92 -4.86
C ILE A 95 -2.04 -5.23 -4.29
N PRO A 96 -0.75 -5.29 -3.91
CA PRO A 96 -0.23 -6.47 -3.24
C PRO A 96 -0.97 -6.72 -1.94
N HIS A 97 -1.24 -7.99 -1.63
CA HIS A 97 -1.79 -8.42 -0.36
C HIS A 97 -0.88 -7.99 0.82
N LYS A 98 -1.31 -8.20 2.06
CA LYS A 98 -0.52 -7.84 3.25
C LYS A 98 0.93 -8.36 3.21
N PHE A 99 1.12 -9.58 2.73
CA PHE A 99 2.43 -10.23 2.58
C PHE A 99 3.16 -9.89 1.26
N ASP A 100 2.59 -9.03 0.42
CA ASP A 100 3.11 -8.63 -0.90
C ASP A 100 3.28 -9.77 -1.93
N LEU A 101 2.83 -10.99 -1.61
CA LEU A 101 2.98 -12.17 -2.47
C LEU A 101 1.87 -12.34 -3.50
N TRP A 102 0.70 -11.72 -3.31
CA TRP A 102 -0.47 -11.97 -4.15
C TRP A 102 -1.15 -10.68 -4.61
N PRO A 103 -1.55 -10.56 -5.89
CA PRO A 103 -2.32 -9.42 -6.37
C PRO A 103 -3.76 -9.50 -5.85
N MET A 104 -4.26 -8.39 -5.34
CA MET A 104 -5.63 -8.23 -4.85
C MET A 104 -6.31 -7.07 -5.56
N PRO A 105 -7.64 -7.05 -5.67
CA PRO A 105 -8.34 -5.91 -6.25
C PRO A 105 -8.08 -4.65 -5.42
N VAL A 106 -7.93 -3.52 -6.11
CA VAL A 106 -7.67 -2.23 -5.49
C VAL A 106 -8.92 -1.76 -4.77
N THR A 107 -8.79 -1.44 -3.49
CA THR A 107 -9.83 -0.80 -2.70
C THR A 107 -9.21 0.35 -1.91
N ALA A 108 -9.97 1.42 -1.69
CA ALA A 108 -9.49 2.57 -0.93
C ALA A 108 -9.03 2.17 0.49
N ALA A 109 -9.75 1.23 1.14
CA ALA A 109 -9.35 0.70 2.45
C ALA A 109 -7.96 0.05 2.44
N ARG A 110 -7.65 -0.81 1.46
CA ARG A 110 -6.34 -1.47 1.36
C ARG A 110 -5.22 -0.47 1.05
N VAL A 111 -5.50 0.49 0.18
CA VAL A 111 -4.54 1.56 -0.12
C VAL A 111 -4.30 2.42 1.11
N LYS A 112 -5.35 2.79 1.83
CA LYS A 112 -5.29 3.58 3.05
C LYS A 112 -4.42 2.89 4.09
N GLU A 113 -4.58 1.58 4.29
CA GLU A 113 -3.75 0.78 5.19
C GLU A 113 -2.28 0.80 4.76
N LYS A 114 -1.99 0.53 3.48
CA LYS A 114 -0.62 0.47 2.95
C LYS A 114 0.10 1.82 2.91
N LEU A 115 -0.62 2.91 2.68
CA LEU A 115 -0.06 4.28 2.68
C LEU A 115 -0.14 4.96 4.04
N SER A 116 -0.85 4.36 5.01
CA SER A 116 -1.23 4.99 6.27
C SER A 116 -1.89 6.37 6.05
N PHE A 117 -2.78 6.46 5.05
CA PHE A 117 -3.41 7.72 4.67
C PHE A 117 -4.40 8.17 5.74
N ASN A 118 -3.99 9.13 6.56
CA ASN A 118 -4.75 9.70 7.68
C ASN A 118 -4.44 11.21 7.80
N VAL A 119 -4.98 11.85 8.84
CA VAL A 119 -4.77 13.29 9.09
C VAL A 119 -3.30 13.61 9.29
N ASP A 120 -2.57 12.78 10.04
CA ASP A 120 -1.13 12.97 10.31
C ASP A 120 -0.30 12.87 9.04
N TRP A 121 -0.64 11.95 8.15
CA TRP A 121 -0.02 11.83 6.84
C TRP A 121 -0.21 13.10 6.01
N VAL A 122 -1.42 13.69 6.03
CA VAL A 122 -1.69 14.97 5.35
C VAL A 122 -0.87 16.10 5.98
N LYS A 123 -0.81 16.18 7.32
CA LYS A 123 0.03 17.15 8.05
C LYS A 123 1.50 17.03 7.61
N GLU A 124 2.03 15.81 7.58
CA GLU A 124 3.41 15.55 7.16
C GLU A 124 3.67 15.96 5.73
N VAL A 125 2.76 15.64 4.80
CA VAL A 125 2.92 15.98 3.39
C VAL A 125 2.92 17.49 3.20
N LEU A 126 2.03 18.23 3.86
CA LEU A 126 1.99 19.69 3.78
C LEU A 126 3.25 20.32 4.40
N LYS A 127 3.67 19.83 5.58
CA LYS A 127 4.91 20.27 6.24
C LYS A 127 6.16 20.05 5.38
N LYS A 128 6.28 18.87 4.74
CA LYS A 128 7.38 18.54 3.82
C LYS A 128 7.42 19.47 2.60
N ASN A 129 6.28 20.03 2.19
CA ASN A 129 6.17 20.98 1.08
C ASN A 129 6.18 22.45 1.53
N LYS A 130 6.50 22.75 2.79
CA LYS A 130 6.53 24.11 3.36
C LYS A 130 5.19 24.86 3.24
N LEU A 131 4.08 24.13 3.30
CA LEU A 131 2.74 24.70 3.26
C LEU A 131 2.20 24.86 4.69
N GLU A 132 1.71 26.06 5.00
CA GLU A 132 1.19 26.39 6.33
C GLU A 132 -0.26 25.91 6.48
N ILE A 133 -0.54 25.22 7.57
CA ILE A 133 -1.89 24.88 7.99
C ILE A 133 -2.02 25.09 9.48
N LEU A 134 -3.24 25.43 9.92
CA LEU A 134 -3.60 25.37 11.32
C LEU A 134 -3.54 23.88 11.73
N ASN A 135 -2.62 23.56 12.64
CA ASN A 135 -2.68 22.28 13.32
C ASN A 135 -4.01 22.25 14.06
N ASP A 136 -4.82 21.22 13.84
CA ASP A 136 -5.85 20.87 14.81
C ASP A 136 -5.09 20.66 16.12
N GLU A 137 -5.29 21.59 17.06
CA GLU A 137 -4.90 21.41 18.46
C GLU A 137 -5.40 20.03 18.88
N GLU A 138 -4.51 19.32 19.58
CA GLU A 138 -4.70 18.01 20.18
C GLU A 138 -6.17 17.78 20.55
N GLU A 139 -6.84 16.87 19.84
CA GLU A 139 -8.09 16.30 20.35
C GLU A 139 -7.72 15.72 21.73
N PRO A 140 -8.30 16.23 22.82
CA PRO A 140 -7.89 15.81 24.16
C PRO A 140 -8.13 14.31 24.26
N SER A 141 -7.09 13.59 24.66
CA SER A 141 -7.19 12.22 25.16
C SER A 141 -8.33 12.18 26.16
N ASN A 142 -9.46 11.59 25.77
CA ASN A 142 -10.59 11.43 26.65
C ASN A 142 -10.21 10.37 27.71
N PRO A 143 -10.40 10.67 29.02
CA PRO A 143 -9.96 9.83 30.13
C PRO A 143 -10.70 8.48 30.22
#